data_AF-A0A9E2U6J5-F1
#
_entry.id   AF-A0A9E2U6J5-F1
#
_cell.length_a   1.000
_cell.length_b   1.000
_cell.length_c   1.000
_cell.angle_alpha   90.00
_cell.angle_beta   90.00
_cell.angle_gamma   90.00
#
_symmetry.space_group_name_H-M   'P 1'
#
loop_
_entity.id
_entity.type
_entity.pdbx_description
1 polymer ?
#
loop_
_entity_poly.entity_id
_entity_poly.type
_entity_poly.pdbx_seq_one_letter_code
_entity_poly.pdbx_strand_id
1 'polypeptide(L)'
;MGVKRCSQRPIFALHQQWTKLEDEHHQLAIAISQAGSNGAELGPLRERQAELLLEIGGLVEAIQDAPAETAEDFLALLDVALEHELDLAGDIAFYGPKDYPMTARLLRALARTVPGFEFNSLRRWLSSPGQFEQLMGTSMPSHSLDEG
;
A
#
# COMPACT_ATOMS: atom_id res chain seq x y z
N MET A 1 10.95 -4.25 -31.59
CA MET A 1 9.71 -3.78 -30.95
C MET A 1 10.10 -3.05 -29.67
N GLY A 2 10.08 -1.72 -29.67
CA GLY A 2 10.40 -0.92 -28.49
C GLY A 2 9.16 -0.84 -27.59
N VAL A 3 9.25 -1.44 -26.41
CA VAL A 3 8.26 -1.20 -25.35
C VAL A 3 8.37 0.28 -25.01
N LYS A 4 7.34 1.07 -25.38
CA LYS A 4 7.17 2.43 -24.85
C LYS A 4 7.15 2.27 -23.34
N ARG A 5 8.24 2.64 -22.66
CA ARG A 5 8.15 2.95 -21.24
C ARG A 5 7.18 4.12 -21.19
N CYS A 6 5.91 3.85 -20.86
CA CYS A 6 5.07 4.88 -20.26
C CYS A 6 5.96 5.50 -19.19
N SER A 7 6.14 6.82 -19.24
CA SER A 7 6.91 7.55 -18.23
C SER A 7 6.25 7.32 -16.88
N GLN A 8 6.59 6.20 -16.24
CA GLN A 8 6.16 5.85 -14.91
C GLN A 8 6.76 6.92 -14.02
N ARG A 9 5.88 7.76 -13.45
CA ARG A 9 6.32 8.71 -12.44
C ARG A 9 6.84 7.88 -11.25
N PRO A 10 8.00 8.23 -10.68
CA PRO A 10 8.45 7.58 -9.46
C PRO A 10 7.38 7.75 -8.37
N ILE A 11 7.26 6.76 -7.47
CA ILE A 11 6.25 6.77 -6.40
C ILE A 11 6.33 8.07 -5.61
N PHE A 12 7.55 8.56 -5.34
CA PHE A 12 7.77 9.84 -4.68
C PHE A 12 7.02 11.02 -5.34
N ALA A 13 7.03 11.13 -6.67
CA ALA A 13 6.35 12.22 -7.36
C ALA A 13 4.82 12.08 -7.32
N LEU A 14 4.31 10.84 -7.33
CA LEU A 14 2.89 10.57 -7.16
C LEU A 14 2.43 10.87 -5.72
N HIS A 15 3.24 10.50 -4.73
CA HIS A 15 3.02 10.80 -3.32
C HIS A 15 2.95 12.30 -3.05
N GLN A 16 3.86 13.11 -3.61
CA GLN A 16 3.79 14.56 -3.49
C GLN A 16 2.47 15.15 -4.03
N GLN A 17 1.97 14.59 -5.14
CA GLN A 17 0.69 15.01 -5.70
C GLN A 17 -0.47 14.56 -4.80
N TRP A 18 -0.40 13.35 -4.26
CA TRP A 18 -1.39 12.79 -3.35
C TRP A 18 -1.51 13.62 -2.06
N THR A 19 -0.40 13.93 -1.39
CA THR A 19 -0.40 14.77 -0.17
C THR A 19 -1.06 16.12 -0.41
N LYS A 20 -0.82 16.75 -1.57
CA LYS A 20 -1.46 18.02 -1.91
C LYS A 20 -2.99 17.90 -2.04
N LEU A 21 -3.48 16.80 -2.61
CA LEU A 21 -4.92 16.59 -2.75
C LEU A 21 -5.58 16.22 -1.41
N GLU A 22 -4.90 15.45 -0.55
CA GLU A 22 -5.36 15.19 0.82
C GLU A 22 -5.47 16.49 1.62
N ASP A 23 -4.47 17.38 1.52
CA ASP A 23 -4.52 18.71 2.12
C ASP A 23 -5.71 19.53 1.58
N GLU A 24 -5.93 19.55 0.27
CA GLU A 24 -7.07 20.24 -0.35
C GLU A 24 -8.41 19.67 0.13
N HIS A 25 -8.52 18.34 0.20
CA HIS A 25 -9.70 17.65 0.70
C HIS A 25 -9.97 18.00 2.17
N HIS A 26 -8.93 18.05 3.01
CA HIS A 26 -9.04 18.45 4.41
C HIS A 26 -9.52 19.90 4.55
N GLN A 27 -8.94 20.84 3.78
CA GLN A 27 -9.39 22.23 3.78
C GLN A 27 -10.84 22.36 3.31
N LEU A 28 -11.25 21.58 2.31
CA LEU A 28 -12.62 21.57 1.83
C LEU A 28 -13.60 21.02 2.87
N ALA A 29 -13.22 19.97 3.61
CA ALA A 29 -14.03 19.42 4.70
C ALA A 29 -14.26 20.47 5.81
N ILE A 30 -13.24 21.25 6.16
CA ILE A 30 -13.36 22.38 7.08
C ILE A 30 -14.33 23.43 6.52
N ALA A 31 -14.16 23.83 5.25
CA ALA A 31 -15.02 24.83 4.61
C ALA A 31 -16.50 24.40 4.57
N ILE A 32 -16.77 23.12 4.28
CA ILE A 32 -18.11 22.54 4.31
C ILE A 32 -18.71 22.61 5.72
N SER A 33 -17.94 22.25 6.75
CA SER A 33 -18.40 22.29 8.15
C SER A 33 -18.78 23.72 8.58
N GLN A 34 -17.94 24.69 8.20
CA GLN A 34 -18.18 26.11 8.48
C GLN A 34 -19.40 26.65 7.71
N ALA A 35 -19.51 26.32 6.42
CA ALA A 35 -20.63 26.71 5.58
C ALA A 35 -21.96 26.14 6.10
N GLY A 36 -21.97 24.88 6.53
CA GLY A 36 -23.15 24.23 7.11
C GLY A 36 -23.59 24.89 8.42
N SER A 37 -22.64 25.30 9.25
CA SER A 37 -22.90 26.04 10.50
C SER A 37 -23.50 27.43 10.25
N ASN A 38 -23.19 28.03 9.09
CA ASN A 38 -23.63 29.36 8.68
C ASN A 38 -24.89 29.34 7.77
N GLY A 39 -25.45 28.17 7.48
CA GLY A 39 -26.62 28.02 6.59
C GLY A 39 -26.34 28.35 5.11
N ALA A 40 -25.08 28.29 4.69
CA ALA A 40 -24.67 28.55 3.30
C ALA A 40 -24.93 27.35 2.37
N GLU A 41 -25.01 27.60 1.07
CA GLU A 41 -25.19 26.55 0.05
C GLU A 41 -23.99 25.60 0.00
N LEU A 42 -24.25 24.30 0.22
CA LEU A 42 -23.21 23.26 0.26
C LEU A 42 -22.99 22.54 -1.07
N GLY A 43 -23.90 22.70 -2.04
CA GLY A 43 -23.90 21.95 -3.30
C GLY A 43 -22.54 21.98 -4.03
N PRO A 44 -22.01 23.17 -4.38
CA PRO A 44 -20.73 23.28 -5.09
C PRO A 44 -19.54 22.71 -4.29
N LEU A 45 -19.55 22.85 -2.96
CA LEU A 45 -18.48 22.33 -2.12
C LEU A 45 -18.50 20.79 -2.07
N ARG A 46 -19.70 20.19 -2.03
CA ARG A 46 -19.87 18.73 -2.06
C ARG A 46 -19.52 18.13 -3.41
N GLU A 47 -19.82 18.83 -4.51
CA GLU A 47 -19.41 18.44 -5.85
C GLU A 47 -17.88 18.41 -5.96
N ARG A 48 -17.20 19.49 -5.54
CA ARG A 48 -15.74 19.51 -5.52
C ARG A 48 -15.15 18.44 -4.60
N GLN A 49 -15.81 18.12 -3.49
CA GLN A 49 -15.36 17.06 -2.60
C GLN A 49 -15.40 15.69 -3.28
N ALA A 50 -16.46 15.40 -4.03
CA ALA A 50 -16.58 14.14 -4.78
C ALA A 50 -15.50 14.04 -5.87
N GLU A 51 -15.24 15.12 -6.60
CA GLU A 51 -14.15 15.17 -7.59
C GLU A 51 -12.79 14.90 -6.96
N LEU A 52 -12.48 15.56 -5.84
CA LEU A 52 -11.21 15.35 -5.13
C LEU A 52 -11.02 13.91 -4.67
N LEU A 53 -12.08 13.27 -4.15
CA LEU A 53 -12.01 11.86 -3.74
C LEU A 53 -11.73 10.93 -4.93
N LEU A 54 -12.26 11.23 -6.12
CA LEU A 54 -11.96 10.47 -7.33
C LEU A 54 -10.51 10.70 -7.80
N GLU A 55 -10.02 11.94 -7.74
CA GLU A 55 -8.63 12.27 -8.07
C GLU A 55 -7.64 11.57 -7.11
N ILE A 56 -7.93 11.57 -5.81
CA ILE A 56 -7.18 10.86 -4.77
C ILE A 56 -7.19 9.35 -5.04
N GLY A 57 -8.36 8.76 -5.28
CA GLY A 57 -8.47 7.33 -5.59
C GLY A 57 -7.63 6.92 -6.80
N GLY A 58 -7.68 7.70 -7.87
CA GLY A 58 -6.85 7.45 -9.06
C GLY A 58 -5.34 7.58 -8.80
N LEU A 59 -4.91 8.47 -7.90
CA LEU A 59 -3.52 8.56 -7.48
C LEU A 59 -3.09 7.37 -6.62
N VAL A 60 -3.95 6.91 -5.70
CA VAL A 60 -3.66 5.73 -4.87
C VAL A 60 -3.50 4.49 -5.76
N GLU A 61 -4.38 4.29 -6.73
CA GLU A 61 -4.24 3.21 -7.74
C GLU A 61 -2.92 3.33 -8.51
N ALA A 62 -2.57 4.54 -8.99
CA ALA A 62 -1.32 4.77 -9.69
C ALA A 62 -0.09 4.49 -8.80
N ILE A 63 -0.16 4.86 -7.52
CA ILE A 63 0.89 4.57 -6.53
C ILE A 63 0.99 3.07 -6.34
N GLN A 64 -0.12 2.34 -6.18
CA GLN A 64 -0.19 0.89 -6.00
C GLN A 64 0.41 0.09 -7.17
N ASP A 65 0.47 0.66 -8.37
CA ASP A 65 1.05 0.02 -9.56
C ASP A 65 2.46 0.50 -9.93
N ALA A 66 2.93 1.63 -9.37
CA ALA A 66 4.24 2.19 -9.69
C ALA A 66 5.43 1.39 -9.10
N PRO A 67 6.59 1.33 -9.77
CA PRO A 67 7.76 0.65 -9.22
C PRO A 67 8.34 1.38 -7.99
N ALA A 68 8.74 0.62 -6.97
CA ALA A 68 9.44 1.11 -5.80
C ALA A 68 10.90 0.64 -5.84
N GLU A 69 11.84 1.56 -5.99
CA GLU A 69 13.27 1.25 -6.20
C GLU A 69 14.18 1.96 -5.19
N THR A 70 13.76 3.11 -4.69
CA THR A 70 14.54 3.97 -3.79
C THR A 70 14.00 3.96 -2.36
N ALA A 71 14.80 4.43 -1.40
CA ALA A 71 14.34 4.60 -0.02
C ALA A 71 13.19 5.60 0.06
N GLU A 72 13.22 6.66 -0.75
CA GLU A 72 12.17 7.65 -0.88
C GLU A 72 10.87 7.02 -1.40
N ASP A 73 10.95 6.11 -2.37
CA ASP A 73 9.78 5.36 -2.84
C ASP A 73 9.20 4.45 -1.76
N PHE A 74 10.05 3.84 -0.92
CA PHE A 74 9.60 3.00 0.19
C PHE A 74 8.90 3.83 1.28
N LEU A 75 9.45 4.99 1.63
CA LEU A 75 8.83 5.91 2.58
C LEU A 75 7.49 6.44 2.07
N ALA A 76 7.46 6.87 0.81
CA ALA A 76 6.23 7.32 0.16
C ALA A 76 5.16 6.21 0.10
N LEU A 77 5.56 4.96 -0.20
CA LEU A 77 4.65 3.83 -0.21
C LEU A 77 4.16 3.46 1.20
N LEU A 78 5.02 3.57 2.21
CA LEU A 78 4.64 3.33 3.60
C LEU A 78 3.59 4.33 4.08
N ASP A 79 3.76 5.61 3.75
CA ASP A 79 2.84 6.68 4.14
C ASP A 79 1.44 6.45 3.58
N VAL A 80 1.33 6.17 2.27
CA VAL A 80 0.04 5.87 1.64
C VAL A 80 -0.57 4.57 2.17
N ALA A 81 0.24 3.54 2.44
CA ALA A 81 -0.25 2.29 3.01
C ALA A 81 -0.81 2.49 4.44
N LEU A 82 -0.19 3.36 5.25
CA LEU A 82 -0.68 3.69 6.58
C LEU A 82 -2.07 4.33 6.54
N GLU A 83 -2.26 5.31 5.67
CA GLU A 83 -3.52 6.05 5.58
C GLU A 83 -4.64 5.20 4.96
N HIS A 84 -4.34 4.40 3.93
CA HIS A 84 -5.37 3.74 3.11
C HIS A 84 -5.59 2.26 3.44
N GLU A 85 -4.62 1.58 4.06
CA GLU A 85 -4.76 0.17 4.42
C GLU A 85 -4.74 -0.05 5.93
N LEU A 86 -3.99 0.74 6.71
CA LEU A 86 -3.73 0.44 8.12
C LEU A 86 -4.77 0.97 9.10
N ASP A 87 -5.69 1.85 8.69
CA ASP A 87 -6.90 2.15 9.50
C ASP A 87 -7.83 0.91 9.61
N LEU A 88 -7.60 -0.12 8.77
CA LEU A 88 -8.24 -1.45 8.83
C LEU A 88 -7.37 -2.51 9.55
N ALA A 89 -6.16 -2.19 10.02
CA ALA A 89 -5.16 -3.18 10.46
C ALA A 89 -5.30 -3.65 11.92
N GLY A 90 -6.53 -3.82 12.40
CA GLY A 90 -6.77 -4.57 13.64
C GLY A 90 -6.25 -6.01 13.57
N ASP A 91 -6.15 -6.60 12.37
CA ASP A 91 -5.83 -8.02 12.19
C ASP A 91 -5.00 -8.30 10.91
N ILE A 92 -3.92 -7.54 10.64
CA ILE A 92 -3.01 -7.83 9.51
C ILE A 92 -2.52 -9.29 9.48
N ALA A 93 -2.45 -9.95 10.65
CA ALA A 93 -2.06 -11.35 10.75
C ALA A 93 -3.12 -12.34 10.21
N PHE A 94 -4.39 -11.92 10.11
CA PHE A 94 -5.51 -12.74 9.64
C PHE A 94 -5.81 -12.50 8.15
N TYR A 95 -5.67 -11.26 7.69
CA TYR A 95 -5.89 -10.85 6.31
C TYR A 95 -4.63 -11.03 5.46
N GLY A 96 -4.75 -11.07 4.12
CA GLY A 96 -3.64 -11.41 3.24
C GLY A 96 -3.17 -10.28 2.33
N PRO A 97 -2.18 -10.53 1.45
CA PRO A 97 -1.67 -9.55 0.48
C PRO A 97 -2.70 -8.97 -0.51
N LYS A 98 -3.90 -9.57 -0.60
CA LYS A 98 -5.00 -9.05 -1.40
C LYS A 98 -5.71 -7.89 -0.71
N ASP A 99 -5.75 -7.93 0.61
CA ASP A 99 -6.43 -6.94 1.45
C ASP A 99 -5.48 -5.76 1.79
N TYR A 100 -4.16 -5.99 1.70
CA TYR A 100 -3.11 -5.00 1.97
C TYR A 100 -2.05 -4.96 0.85
N PRO A 101 -2.43 -4.63 -0.40
CA PRO A 101 -1.55 -4.70 -1.57
C PRO A 101 -0.30 -3.80 -1.47
N MET A 102 -0.42 -2.56 -0.98
CA MET A 102 0.68 -1.62 -0.81
C MET A 102 1.64 -2.06 0.29
N THR A 103 1.12 -2.51 1.43
CA THR A 103 1.92 -3.11 2.51
C THR A 103 2.69 -4.33 2.02
N ALA A 104 2.02 -5.26 1.31
CA ALA A 104 2.67 -6.43 0.74
C ALA A 104 3.76 -6.04 -0.28
N ARG A 105 3.52 -5.01 -1.09
CA ARG A 105 4.50 -4.52 -2.06
C ARG A 105 5.71 -3.88 -1.38
N LEU A 106 5.50 -3.06 -0.35
CA LEU A 106 6.57 -2.47 0.45
C LEU A 106 7.46 -3.56 1.06
N LEU A 107 6.84 -4.54 1.71
CA LEU A 107 7.58 -5.62 2.37
C LEU A 107 8.38 -6.49 1.38
N ARG A 108 7.82 -6.74 0.17
CA ARG A 108 8.58 -7.39 -0.92
C ARG A 108 9.71 -6.53 -1.46
N ALA A 109 9.55 -5.22 -1.48
CA ALA A 109 10.61 -4.31 -1.93
C ALA A 109 11.77 -4.29 -0.92
N LEU A 110 11.47 -4.17 0.38
CA LEU A 110 12.45 -4.23 1.47
C LEU A 110 13.21 -5.56 1.50
N ALA A 111 12.52 -6.69 1.37
CA ALA A 111 13.15 -8.01 1.32
C ALA A 111 14.13 -8.19 0.15
N ARG A 112 13.95 -7.43 -0.95
CA ARG A 112 14.85 -7.46 -2.11
C ARG A 112 16.04 -6.51 -1.97
N THR A 113 15.90 -5.42 -1.22
CA THR A 113 16.88 -4.32 -1.19
C THR A 113 17.71 -4.26 0.09
N VAL A 114 17.20 -4.77 1.21
CA VAL A 114 17.87 -4.70 2.51
C VAL A 114 18.44 -6.09 2.88
N PRO A 115 19.77 -6.28 2.87
CA PRO A 115 20.38 -7.55 3.27
C PRO A 115 20.01 -7.95 4.70
N GLY A 116 19.55 -9.19 4.89
CA GLY A 116 19.17 -9.71 6.21
C GLY A 116 17.81 -9.20 6.72
N PHE A 117 17.02 -8.50 5.91
CA PHE A 117 15.65 -8.16 6.25
C PHE A 117 14.79 -9.44 6.27
N GLU A 118 14.54 -9.95 7.47
CA GLU A 118 13.63 -11.06 7.72
C GLU A 118 12.46 -10.60 8.57
N PHE A 119 11.25 -10.88 8.08
CA PHE A 119 10.02 -10.76 8.85
C PHE A 119 9.42 -12.17 8.87
N ASN A 120 9.52 -12.90 9.99
CA ASN A 120 9.04 -14.29 10.04
C ASN A 120 7.55 -14.43 9.66
N SER A 121 6.76 -13.39 9.96
CA SER A 121 5.38 -13.23 9.53
C SER A 121 5.25 -13.12 8.00
N LEU A 122 6.16 -12.44 7.30
CA LEU A 122 6.14 -12.33 5.82
C LEU A 122 6.23 -13.67 5.11
N ARG A 123 6.97 -14.63 5.65
CA ARG A 123 7.13 -15.91 4.97
C ARG A 123 5.81 -16.68 4.92
N ARG A 124 5.00 -16.61 5.98
CA ARG A 124 3.59 -17.07 5.95
C ARG A 124 2.71 -16.19 5.09
N TRP A 125 2.84 -14.88 5.23
CA TRP A 125 1.94 -13.88 4.67
C TRP A 125 2.08 -13.71 3.15
N LEU A 126 3.30 -13.83 2.61
CA LEU A 126 3.58 -13.78 1.17
C LEU A 126 3.44 -15.14 0.47
N SER A 127 3.31 -16.22 1.22
CA SER A 127 3.10 -17.55 0.65
C SER A 127 1.67 -17.70 0.17
N SER A 128 1.48 -18.34 -0.99
CA SER A 128 0.15 -18.83 -1.35
C SER A 128 -0.30 -19.93 -0.36
N PRO A 129 -1.60 -20.19 -0.17
CA PRO A 129 -2.06 -21.30 0.67
C PRO A 129 -1.37 -22.62 0.25
N GLY A 130 -0.75 -23.34 1.19
CA GLY A 130 0.00 -24.59 0.93
C GLY A 130 1.50 -24.42 0.61
N GLN A 131 1.93 -23.21 0.23
CA GLN A 131 3.31 -22.93 -0.17
C GLN A 131 4.25 -22.80 1.04
N PHE A 132 3.71 -22.26 2.14
CA PHE A 132 4.43 -22.18 3.41
C PHE A 132 4.66 -23.58 4.00
N GLU A 133 3.66 -24.46 3.97
CA GLU A 133 3.81 -25.85 4.44
C GLU A 133 4.85 -26.62 3.62
N GLN A 134 4.96 -26.39 2.31
CA GLN A 134 6.01 -27.00 1.47
C GLN A 134 7.42 -26.45 1.77
N LEU A 135 7.53 -25.15 2.02
CA LEU A 135 8.78 -24.49 2.42
C LEU A 135 9.26 -24.95 3.81
N MET A 136 8.34 -25.31 4.70
CA MET A 136 8.66 -25.86 6.02
C MET A 136 8.88 -27.38 5.96
N GLY A 137 8.15 -28.11 5.13
CA GLY A 137 8.28 -29.56 4.95
C GLY A 137 9.61 -29.99 4.31
N THR A 138 10.26 -29.10 3.56
CA THR A 138 11.61 -29.32 3.02
C THR A 138 12.73 -29.10 4.04
N SER A 139 12.42 -28.58 5.23
CA SER A 139 13.40 -28.33 6.31
C SER A 139 13.43 -29.41 7.40
N MET A 140 12.63 -30.47 7.27
CA MET A 140 12.75 -31.63 8.15
C MET A 140 13.89 -32.52 7.63
N PRO A 141 15.00 -32.69 8.37
CA PRO A 141 15.96 -33.73 8.04
C PRO A 141 15.21 -35.06 8.14
N SER A 142 15.11 -35.76 7.01
CA SER A 142 14.71 -37.16 7.01
C SER A 142 15.75 -37.91 7.84
N HIS A 143 15.46 -38.12 9.12
CA HIS A 143 16.16 -39.10 9.93
C HIS A 143 15.92 -40.45 9.25
N SER A 144 16.90 -40.88 8.46
CA SER A 144 17.08 -42.27 8.11
C SER A 144 17.31 -43.01 9.41
N LEU A 145 16.25 -43.64 9.93
CA LEU A 145 16.38 -44.74 10.86
C LEU A 145 16.95 -45.92 10.05
N ASP A 146 18.28 -45.97 10.05
CA ASP A 146 19.04 -47.18 9.77
C ASP A 146 19.05 -47.97 11.09
N GLU A 147 18.19 -48.98 11.20
CA GLU A 147 18.31 -50.03 12.20
C GLU A 147 18.42 -51.37 11.47
N GLY A 148 19.43 -52.14 11.86
CA GLY A 148 19.95 -53.31 11.15
C GLY A 148 19.36 -54.64 11.56
#